data_AF-A0A518XA78-F1
#
_entry.id   AF-A0A518XA78-F1
#
_cell.length_a   1.000
_cell.length_b   1.000
_cell.length_c   1.000
_cell.angle_alpha   90.00
_cell.angle_beta   90.00
_cell.angle_gamma   90.00
#
_symmetry.space_group_name_H-M   'P 1'
#
loop_
_entity.id
_entity.type
_entity.pdbx_description
1 polymer ?
#
loop_
_entity_poly.entity_id
_entity_poly.type
_entity_poly.pdbx_seq_one_letter_code
_entity_poly.pdbx_strand_id
1 'polypeptide(L)'
;MVHHHEISARAQATGEQLAQQLLTHAVWRAPNQPVTLAGDQSDSPFSFSRTPAWQQDKAQRLALASLQLRFLTHCETRLASGHHGPMGFDVGSALADLLINYCGLPGLLPPREAADAREQRLSDVHALWDSFAHHFVAQFGQHPQDEFAGTEAAGLFLQQVWTDAIGYCAIGLLRRSAGAARLADFCAIRDDAMRADCVSHCRTLGSALLLAAPHIADADALIARIRQAG
;
A
#
# COMPACT_ATOMS: atom_id res chain seq x y z
N MET A 1 -19.20 -1.47 -11.64
CA MET A 1 -19.44 -2.85 -11.13
C MET A 1 -18.23 -3.77 -11.37
N VAL A 2 -17.00 -3.24 -11.35
CA VAL A 2 -15.74 -3.98 -11.62
C VAL A 2 -14.96 -4.32 -10.34
N HIS A 3 -15.28 -3.69 -9.20
CA HIS A 3 -14.42 -3.76 -8.01
C HIS A 3 -14.52 -5.01 -7.12
N HIS A 4 -15.52 -5.88 -7.27
CA HIS A 4 -15.67 -7.02 -6.34
C HIS A 4 -14.91 -8.29 -6.75
N HIS A 5 -14.58 -8.47 -8.03
CA HIS A 5 -13.87 -9.66 -8.52
C HIS A 5 -12.34 -9.52 -8.49
N GLU A 6 -11.81 -8.31 -8.63
CA GLU A 6 -10.35 -8.07 -8.60
C GLU A 6 -9.75 -8.14 -7.18
N ILE A 7 -10.54 -7.86 -6.15
CA ILE A 7 -10.06 -7.79 -4.76
C ILE A 7 -9.79 -9.19 -4.19
N SER A 8 -10.59 -10.21 -4.53
CA SER A 8 -10.34 -11.59 -4.04
C SER A 8 -9.16 -12.27 -4.76
N ALA A 9 -8.88 -11.90 -6.01
CA ALA A 9 -7.71 -12.39 -6.75
C ALA A 9 -6.39 -11.85 -6.18
N ARG A 10 -6.38 -10.60 -5.68
CA ARG A 10 -5.20 -10.00 -5.05
C ARG A 10 -4.85 -10.59 -3.69
N ALA A 11 -5.84 -11.09 -2.94
CA ALA A 11 -5.60 -11.76 -1.66
C ALA A 11 -4.80 -13.08 -1.78
N GLN A 12 -4.70 -13.65 -2.97
CA GLN A 12 -3.93 -14.87 -3.26
C GLN A 12 -2.64 -14.63 -4.04
N ALA A 13 -2.40 -13.39 -4.49
CA ALA A 13 -1.21 -13.06 -5.26
C ALA A 13 0.06 -13.12 -4.39
N THR A 14 1.16 -13.56 -4.98
CA THR A 14 2.51 -13.43 -4.41
C THR A 14 3.00 -11.98 -4.53
N GLY A 15 4.01 -11.61 -3.73
CA GLY A 15 4.62 -10.29 -3.82
C GLY A 15 5.12 -9.94 -5.23
N GLU A 16 5.75 -10.90 -5.91
CA GLU A 16 6.24 -10.74 -7.29
C GLU A 16 5.11 -10.50 -8.29
N GLN A 17 3.99 -11.23 -8.17
CA GLN A 17 2.83 -11.04 -9.05
C GLN A 17 2.21 -9.66 -8.87
N LEU A 18 2.14 -9.15 -7.64
CA LEU A 18 1.67 -7.79 -7.36
C LEU A 18 2.62 -6.76 -7.97
N ALA A 19 3.93 -6.93 -7.83
CA ALA A 19 4.93 -6.06 -8.46
C ALA A 19 4.79 -6.03 -9.98
N GLN A 20 4.64 -7.19 -10.61
CA GLN A 20 4.44 -7.30 -12.07
C GLN A 20 3.17 -6.58 -12.52
N GLN A 21 2.06 -6.70 -11.78
CA GLN A 21 0.81 -6.00 -12.10
C GLN A 21 0.99 -4.48 -12.04
N LEU A 22 1.68 -3.97 -11.02
CA LEU A 22 1.98 -2.54 -10.89
C LEU A 22 2.77 -2.01 -12.09
N LEU A 23 3.81 -2.74 -12.51
CA LEU A 23 4.70 -2.34 -13.59
C LEU A 23 4.05 -2.46 -14.98
N THR A 24 3.16 -3.45 -15.17
CA THR A 24 2.47 -3.65 -16.46
C THR A 24 1.53 -2.50 -16.79
N HIS A 25 0.96 -1.85 -15.79
CA HIS A 25 0.06 -0.71 -15.96
C HIS A 25 0.74 0.65 -15.85
N ALA A 26 1.98 0.70 -15.36
CA ALA A 26 2.78 1.92 -15.27
C ALA A 26 3.30 2.30 -16.67
N VAL A 27 2.82 3.43 -17.20
CA VAL A 27 3.35 4.00 -18.44
C VAL A 27 4.47 4.97 -18.10
N TRP A 28 5.72 4.60 -18.38
CA TRP A 28 6.86 5.50 -18.30
C TRP A 28 6.71 6.61 -19.33
N ARG A 29 6.81 7.87 -18.90
CA ARG A 29 6.77 9.04 -19.79
C ARG A 29 8.08 9.80 -19.66
N ALA A 30 8.66 10.16 -20.80
CA ALA A 30 9.86 10.99 -20.81
C ALA A 30 9.57 12.36 -20.17
N PRO A 31 10.54 12.97 -19.45
CA PRO A 31 10.34 14.19 -18.66
C PRO A 31 9.79 15.40 -19.45
N ASN A 32 9.98 15.41 -20.78
CA ASN A 32 9.65 16.54 -21.64
C ASN A 32 8.36 16.37 -22.45
N GLN A 33 7.48 15.42 -22.12
CA GLN A 33 6.15 15.36 -22.73
C GLN A 33 5.14 16.23 -21.96
N PRO A 34 4.57 17.29 -22.58
CA PRO A 34 3.54 18.09 -21.93
C PRO A 34 2.32 17.23 -21.59
N VAL A 35 1.94 17.24 -20.31
CA VAL A 35 0.76 16.54 -19.81
C VAL A 35 -0.43 17.48 -19.92
N THR A 36 -1.35 17.17 -20.84
CA THR A 36 -2.71 17.68 -20.75
C THR A 36 -3.40 16.92 -19.64
N LEU A 37 -3.51 17.53 -18.45
CA LEU A 37 -4.37 17.00 -17.39
C LEU A 37 -5.78 16.97 -17.97
N ALA A 38 -6.33 15.77 -18.19
CA ALA A 38 -7.71 15.64 -18.63
C ALA A 38 -8.58 16.36 -17.61
N GLY A 39 -9.28 17.39 -18.07
CA GLY A 39 -10.14 18.22 -17.24
C GLY A 39 -11.16 17.36 -16.51
N ASP A 40 -11.31 17.63 -15.23
CA ASP A 40 -12.39 17.19 -14.36
C ASP A 40 -12.65 15.67 -14.32
N GLN A 41 -11.83 14.95 -13.55
CA GLN A 41 -12.31 13.73 -12.89
C GLN A 41 -12.41 14.01 -11.39
N SER A 42 -13.53 14.63 -11.01
CA SER A 42 -13.89 14.93 -9.61
C SER A 42 -14.11 13.70 -8.73
N ASP A 43 -14.07 12.50 -9.31
CA ASP A 43 -14.08 11.24 -8.57
C ASP A 43 -12.64 10.83 -8.23
N SER A 44 -12.08 11.42 -7.17
CA SER A 44 -10.88 10.85 -6.55
C SER A 44 -11.15 9.36 -6.26
N PRO A 45 -10.37 8.40 -6.80
CA PRO A 45 -10.59 6.97 -6.57
C PRO A 45 -10.42 6.61 -5.08
N PHE A 46 -9.86 7.55 -4.31
CA PHE A 46 -9.61 7.43 -2.91
C PHE A 46 -10.35 8.53 -2.12
N SER A 47 -11.28 8.09 -1.26
CA SER A 47 -11.86 8.96 -0.24
C SER A 47 -11.05 8.81 1.05
N PHE A 48 -10.46 9.90 1.52
CA PHE A 48 -9.95 10.03 2.89
C PHE A 48 -11.16 10.14 3.83
N SER A 49 -11.88 9.04 3.99
CA SER A 49 -13.11 9.01 4.75
C SER A 49 -12.83 9.36 6.21
N ARG A 50 -13.56 10.34 6.73
CA ARG A 50 -13.47 10.78 8.13
C ARG A 50 -14.17 9.76 9.00
N THR A 51 -13.46 8.73 9.47
CA THR A 51 -14.02 7.97 10.60
C THR A 51 -13.51 8.60 11.90
N PRO A 52 -14.41 9.05 12.81
CA PRO A 52 -14.01 9.80 14.00
C PRO A 52 -13.06 9.04 14.93
N ALA A 53 -13.15 7.71 14.95
CA ALA A 53 -12.48 6.86 15.93
C ALA A 53 -10.94 6.85 15.85
N TRP A 54 -10.36 7.04 14.66
CA TRP A 54 -8.90 7.01 14.44
C TRP A 54 -8.32 8.38 14.05
N GLN A 55 -9.12 9.44 14.15
CA GLN A 55 -8.69 10.82 13.94
C GLN A 55 -8.56 11.60 15.25
N GLN A 56 -8.66 10.93 16.39
CA GLN A 56 -8.54 11.60 17.70
C GLN A 56 -7.08 12.03 17.98
N ASP A 57 -6.11 11.24 17.51
CA ASP A 57 -4.70 11.54 17.63
C ASP A 57 -4.27 12.65 16.65
N LYS A 58 -3.58 13.69 17.16
CA LYS A 58 -3.11 14.82 16.36
C LYS A 58 -2.04 14.40 15.35
N ALA A 59 -1.10 13.54 15.73
CA ALA A 59 -0.03 13.08 14.86
C ALA A 59 -0.60 12.25 13.70
N GLN A 60 -1.56 11.36 13.97
CA GLN A 60 -2.23 10.59 12.91
C GLN A 60 -2.98 11.49 11.92
N ARG A 61 -3.68 12.53 12.42
CA ARG A 61 -4.34 13.51 11.55
C ARG A 61 -3.35 14.27 10.66
N LEU A 62 -2.21 14.69 11.21
CA LEU A 62 -1.20 15.41 10.43
C LEU A 62 -0.55 14.51 9.38
N ALA A 63 -0.27 13.25 9.71
CA ALA A 63 0.24 12.27 8.76
C ALA A 63 -0.76 12.01 7.62
N LEU A 64 -2.04 11.79 7.96
CA LEU A 64 -3.12 11.62 6.97
C LEU A 64 -3.26 12.85 6.05
N ALA A 65 -3.26 14.05 6.63
CA ALA A 65 -3.36 15.30 5.87
C ALA A 65 -2.15 15.49 4.94
N SER A 66 -0.94 15.12 5.38
CA SER A 66 0.26 15.16 4.54
C SER A 66 0.13 14.24 3.32
N LEU A 67 -0.31 13.00 3.52
CA LEU A 67 -0.50 12.04 2.41
C LEU A 67 -1.64 12.44 1.47
N GLN A 68 -2.68 13.07 2.00
CA GLN A 68 -3.74 13.65 1.18
C GLN A 68 -3.21 14.78 0.30
N LEU A 69 -2.42 15.70 0.87
CA LEU A 69 -1.79 16.77 0.10
C LEU A 69 -0.84 16.20 -0.96
N ARG A 70 0.00 15.20 -0.62
CA ARG A 70 0.87 14.53 -1.59
C ARG A 70 0.08 13.94 -2.76
N PHE A 71 -1.01 13.23 -2.48
CA PHE A 71 -1.84 12.64 -3.53
C PHE A 71 -2.39 13.68 -4.50
N LEU A 72 -2.77 14.85 -3.99
CA LEU A 72 -3.34 15.93 -4.80
C LEU A 72 -2.28 16.74 -5.57
N THR A 73 -1.02 16.74 -5.13
CA THR A 73 0.02 17.60 -5.70
C THR A 73 1.11 16.84 -6.46
N HIS A 74 1.30 15.55 -6.21
CA HIS A 74 2.35 14.73 -6.83
C HIS A 74 1.73 13.79 -7.86
N CYS A 75 1.94 14.13 -9.13
CA CYS A 75 1.48 13.39 -10.30
C CYS A 75 2.69 12.70 -10.94
N GLU A 76 3.16 11.62 -10.32
CA GLU A 76 4.41 10.95 -10.71
C GLU A 76 4.17 9.90 -11.80
N THR A 77 3.04 9.19 -11.72
CA THR A 77 2.73 8.11 -12.66
C THR A 77 1.23 8.02 -12.93
N ARG A 78 0.89 7.30 -14.00
CA ARG A 78 -0.47 6.80 -14.19
C ARG A 78 -0.65 5.57 -13.31
N LEU A 79 -1.58 5.67 -12.37
CA LEU A 79 -1.96 4.59 -11.47
C LEU A 79 -2.67 3.47 -12.24
N ALA A 80 -2.70 2.27 -11.68
CA ALA A 80 -3.43 1.12 -12.21
C ALA A 80 -4.92 1.40 -12.39
N SER A 81 -5.50 2.31 -11.59
CA SER A 81 -6.88 2.78 -11.73
C SER A 81 -7.13 3.67 -12.96
N GLY A 82 -6.06 4.05 -13.69
CA GLY A 82 -6.11 4.95 -14.85
C GLY A 82 -5.98 6.43 -14.53
N HIS A 83 -6.07 6.82 -13.25
CA HIS A 83 -5.83 8.18 -12.75
C HIS A 83 -4.32 8.48 -12.67
N HIS A 84 -3.94 9.73 -12.43
CA HIS A 84 -2.54 10.06 -12.13
C HIS A 84 -2.39 10.43 -10.65
N GLY A 85 -1.26 10.06 -10.06
CA GLY A 85 -0.99 10.28 -8.65
C GLY A 85 0.42 9.83 -8.25
N PRO A 86 0.70 9.78 -6.93
CA PRO A 86 1.99 9.37 -6.41
C PRO A 86 2.17 7.86 -6.57
N MET A 87 3.36 7.44 -6.98
CA MET A 87 3.66 6.04 -7.28
C MET A 87 3.52 5.15 -6.02
N GLY A 88 3.84 5.72 -4.85
CA GLY A 88 3.66 5.04 -3.57
C GLY A 88 2.21 4.64 -3.28
N PHE A 89 1.20 5.25 -3.91
CA PHE A 89 -0.20 4.90 -3.67
C PHE A 89 -0.54 3.47 -4.11
N ASP A 90 -0.12 3.07 -5.32
CA ASP A 90 -0.43 1.74 -5.82
C ASP A 90 0.40 0.66 -5.10
N VAL A 91 1.69 0.94 -4.85
CA VAL A 91 2.55 0.06 -4.03
C VAL A 91 1.97 -0.11 -2.63
N GLY A 92 1.59 1.00 -1.98
CA GLY A 92 0.97 0.99 -0.66
C GLY A 92 -0.38 0.27 -0.64
N SER A 93 -1.17 0.35 -1.71
CA SER A 93 -2.42 -0.39 -1.83
C SER A 93 -2.19 -1.90 -1.92
N ALA A 94 -1.17 -2.33 -2.66
CA ALA A 94 -0.78 -3.75 -2.73
C ALA A 94 -0.25 -4.26 -1.37
N LEU A 95 0.57 -3.46 -0.68
CA LEU A 95 1.00 -3.77 0.69
C LEU A 95 -0.19 -3.90 1.65
N ALA A 96 -1.18 -3.01 1.55
CA ALA A 96 -2.38 -3.08 2.37
C ALA A 96 -3.16 -4.38 2.13
N ASP A 97 -3.31 -4.82 0.89
CA ASP A 97 -3.98 -6.09 0.55
C ASP A 97 -3.30 -7.27 1.28
N LEU A 98 -1.97 -7.35 1.22
CA LEU A 98 -1.18 -8.37 1.93
C LEU A 98 -1.37 -8.30 3.44
N LEU A 99 -1.29 -7.11 4.03
CA LEU A 99 -1.34 -6.93 5.48
C LEU A 99 -2.76 -7.09 6.05
N ILE A 100 -3.80 -6.82 5.26
CA ILE A 100 -5.18 -7.13 5.65
C ILE A 100 -5.37 -8.63 5.71
N ASN A 101 -4.86 -9.38 4.72
CA ASN A 101 -4.86 -10.83 4.77
C ASN A 101 -4.09 -11.33 5.99
N TYR A 102 -2.88 -10.83 6.23
CA TYR A 102 -2.07 -11.13 7.42
C TYR A 102 -2.86 -10.97 8.74
N CYS A 103 -3.60 -9.86 8.89
CA CYS A 103 -4.41 -9.61 10.08
C CYS A 103 -5.61 -10.56 10.22
N GLY A 104 -6.17 -11.04 9.10
CA GLY A 104 -7.34 -11.93 9.08
C GLY A 104 -7.01 -13.42 9.24
N LEU A 105 -5.80 -13.85 8.88
CA LEU A 105 -5.39 -15.26 8.89
C LEU A 105 -5.66 -16.00 10.21
N PRO A 106 -5.45 -15.43 11.42
CA PRO A 106 -5.77 -16.10 12.68
C PRO A 106 -7.24 -16.50 12.83
N GLY A 107 -8.17 -15.77 12.18
CA GLY A 107 -9.59 -16.09 12.19
C GLY A 107 -10.07 -16.96 11.03
N LEU A 108 -9.20 -17.26 10.06
CA LEU A 108 -9.53 -18.02 8.86
C LEU A 108 -8.93 -19.43 8.87
N LEU A 109 -7.80 -19.63 9.55
CA LEU A 109 -7.03 -20.88 9.53
C LEU A 109 -6.76 -21.42 10.95
N PRO A 110 -6.49 -22.73 11.09
CA PRO A 110 -5.96 -23.29 12.33
C PRO A 110 -4.65 -22.61 12.76
N PRO A 111 -4.31 -22.55 14.07
CA PRO A 111 -3.21 -21.72 14.58
C PRO A 111 -1.85 -21.92 13.89
N ARG A 112 -1.48 -23.18 13.59
CA ARG A 112 -0.21 -23.49 12.91
C ARG A 112 -0.21 -23.00 11.47
N GLU A 113 -1.27 -23.29 10.72
CA GLU A 113 -1.42 -22.85 9.32
C GLU A 113 -1.51 -21.32 9.23
N ALA A 114 -2.18 -20.68 10.20
CA ALA A 114 -2.23 -19.23 10.30
C ALA A 114 -0.84 -18.61 10.53
N ALA A 115 0.00 -19.23 11.37
CA ALA A 115 1.37 -18.77 11.60
C ALA A 115 2.23 -18.89 10.33
N ASP A 116 2.19 -20.05 9.66
CA ASP A 116 2.93 -20.29 8.42
C ASP A 116 2.47 -19.33 7.31
N ALA A 117 1.16 -19.14 7.15
CA ALA A 117 0.61 -18.22 6.16
C ALA A 117 0.93 -16.74 6.49
N ARG A 118 0.99 -16.36 7.77
CA ARG A 118 1.41 -15.01 8.19
C ARG A 118 2.86 -14.75 7.81
N GLU A 119 3.75 -15.72 8.04
CA GLU A 119 5.15 -15.61 7.64
C GLU A 119 5.28 -15.51 6.11
N GLN A 120 4.50 -16.29 5.36
CA GLN A 120 4.44 -16.17 3.91
C GLN A 120 4.03 -14.77 3.46
N ARG A 121 3.04 -14.15 4.12
CA ARG A 121 2.63 -12.76 3.79
C ARG A 121 3.73 -11.75 4.08
N LEU A 122 4.56 -11.95 5.11
CA LEU A 122 5.73 -11.11 5.36
C LEU A 122 6.79 -11.29 4.28
N SER A 123 7.02 -12.53 3.81
CA SER A 123 7.88 -12.80 2.65
C SER A 123 7.35 -12.12 1.38
N ASP A 124 6.03 -12.11 1.17
CA ASP A 124 5.42 -11.44 0.02
C ASP A 124 5.57 -9.91 0.08
N VAL A 125 5.52 -9.32 1.28
CA VAL A 125 5.80 -7.88 1.47
C VAL A 125 7.22 -7.54 1.03
N HIS A 126 8.20 -8.36 1.41
CA HIS A 126 9.59 -8.19 1.00
C HIS A 126 9.74 -8.33 -0.52
N ALA A 127 9.21 -9.43 -1.08
CA ALA A 127 9.31 -9.73 -2.50
C ALA A 127 8.63 -8.66 -3.38
N LEU A 128 7.50 -8.09 -2.93
CA LEU A 128 6.82 -7.00 -3.61
C LEU A 128 7.73 -5.77 -3.73
N TRP A 129 8.33 -5.33 -2.62
CA TRP A 129 9.16 -4.14 -2.63
C TRP A 129 10.43 -4.32 -3.45
N ASP A 130 11.17 -5.41 -3.22
CA ASP A 130 12.40 -5.69 -3.93
C ASP A 130 12.18 -5.78 -5.43
N SER A 131 11.14 -6.52 -5.85
CA SER A 131 10.80 -6.66 -7.26
C SER A 131 10.45 -5.31 -7.86
N PHE A 132 9.63 -4.50 -7.19
CA PHE A 132 9.28 -3.17 -7.65
C PHE A 132 10.51 -2.28 -7.80
N ALA A 133 11.34 -2.18 -6.76
CA ALA A 133 12.53 -1.33 -6.76
C ALA A 133 13.54 -1.75 -7.83
N HIS A 134 13.78 -3.06 -7.96
CA HIS A 134 14.68 -3.61 -8.97
C HIS A 134 14.25 -3.25 -10.39
N HIS A 135 12.98 -3.48 -10.73
CA HIS A 135 12.47 -3.17 -12.06
C HIS A 135 12.41 -1.67 -12.33
N PHE A 136 12.08 -0.86 -11.31
CA PHE A 136 12.11 0.60 -11.44
C PHE A 136 13.50 1.10 -11.83
N VAL A 137 14.56 0.65 -11.12
CA VAL A 137 15.94 1.04 -11.42
C VAL A 137 16.35 0.54 -12.80
N ALA A 138 16.01 -0.70 -13.15
CA ALA A 138 16.32 -1.27 -14.46
C ALA A 138 15.69 -0.45 -15.59
N GLN A 139 14.42 -0.04 -15.43
CA GLN A 139 13.69 0.77 -16.41
C GLN A 139 14.21 2.21 -16.48
N PHE A 140 14.51 2.83 -15.33
CA PHE A 140 15.11 4.17 -15.27
C PHE A 140 16.45 4.23 -16.03
N GLY A 141 17.28 3.19 -15.88
CA GLY A 141 18.57 3.08 -16.57
C GLY A 141 18.50 2.92 -18.09
N GLN A 142 17.33 2.57 -18.67
CA GLN A 142 17.16 2.46 -20.12
C GLN A 142 16.98 3.83 -20.82
N HIS A 143 16.93 4.93 -20.07
CA HIS A 143 16.76 6.29 -20.61
C HIS A 143 17.99 7.19 -20.38
N PRO A 144 19.15 6.86 -20.98
CA PRO A 144 20.44 7.50 -20.71
C PRO A 144 20.59 8.94 -21.25
N GLN A 145 19.56 9.52 -21.87
CA GLN A 145 19.61 10.90 -22.38
C GLN A 145 19.31 11.97 -21.32
N ASP A 146 19.05 11.57 -20.07
CA ASP A 146 18.88 12.48 -18.96
C ASP A 146 20.18 12.56 -18.15
N GLU A 147 20.77 13.75 -17.99
CA GLU A 147 21.98 13.96 -17.18
C GLU A 147 21.79 13.55 -15.71
N PHE A 148 20.54 13.36 -15.28
CA PHE A 148 20.13 12.90 -13.95
C PHE A 148 19.84 11.39 -13.87
N ALA A 149 20.06 10.61 -14.95
CA ALA A 149 19.78 9.16 -15.03
C ALA A 149 20.78 8.27 -14.25
N GLY A 150 21.26 8.75 -13.10
CA GLY A 150 22.15 8.02 -12.19
C GLY A 150 21.37 7.13 -11.22
N THR A 151 22.00 6.04 -10.77
CA THR A 151 21.44 5.12 -9.77
C THR A 151 21.16 5.79 -8.42
N GLU A 152 21.89 6.85 -8.08
CA GLU A 152 21.69 7.63 -6.86
C GLU A 152 20.37 8.40 -6.86
N ALA A 153 20.00 9.03 -7.99
CA ALA A 153 18.74 9.76 -8.12
C ALA A 153 17.54 8.80 -8.02
N ALA A 154 17.64 7.63 -8.66
CA ALA A 154 16.63 6.58 -8.53
C ALA A 154 16.49 6.09 -7.08
N GLY A 155 17.61 5.93 -6.36
CA GLY A 155 17.60 5.55 -4.95
C GLY A 155 16.90 6.56 -4.05
N LEU A 156 17.19 7.86 -4.22
CA LEU A 156 16.52 8.94 -3.47
C LEU A 156 15.02 8.99 -3.75
N PHE A 157 14.63 8.84 -5.01
CA PHE A 157 13.21 8.78 -5.38
C PHE A 157 12.52 7.55 -4.78
N LEU A 158 13.16 6.37 -4.84
CA LEU A 158 12.61 5.16 -4.24
C LEU A 158 12.42 5.27 -2.72
N GLN A 159 13.28 6.01 -2.00
CA GLN A 159 13.09 6.28 -0.58
C GLN A 159 11.84 7.13 -0.29
N GLN A 160 11.54 8.10 -1.16
CA GLN A 160 10.27 8.84 -1.09
C GLN A 160 9.08 7.92 -1.38
N VAL A 161 9.13 7.15 -2.47
CA VAL A 161 8.08 6.19 -2.85
C VAL A 161 7.82 5.18 -1.73
N TRP A 162 8.87 4.69 -1.08
CA TRP A 162 8.79 3.78 0.07
C TRP A 162 8.03 4.38 1.24
N THR A 163 8.41 5.58 1.65
CA THR A 163 7.77 6.30 2.76
C THR A 163 6.30 6.54 2.49
N ASP A 164 5.97 6.99 1.27
CA ASP A 164 4.59 7.22 0.85
C ASP A 164 3.81 5.89 0.76
N ALA A 165 4.42 4.81 0.28
CA ALA A 165 3.81 3.49 0.19
C ALA A 165 3.42 2.93 1.56
N ILE A 166 4.29 3.03 2.57
CA ILE A 166 3.94 2.64 3.95
C ILE A 166 2.79 3.51 4.47
N GLY A 167 2.82 4.82 4.20
CA GLY A 167 1.76 5.74 4.57
C GLY A 167 0.40 5.37 3.96
N TYR A 168 0.34 5.12 2.66
CA TYR A 168 -0.89 4.71 1.97
C TYR A 168 -1.34 3.30 2.39
N CYS A 169 -0.40 2.39 2.65
CA CYS A 169 -0.69 1.08 3.23
C CYS A 169 -1.42 1.21 4.57
N ALA A 170 -0.88 2.06 5.46
CA ALA A 170 -1.46 2.34 6.77
C ALA A 170 -2.88 2.91 6.68
N ILE A 171 -3.12 3.85 5.75
CA ILE A 171 -4.46 4.37 5.50
C ILE A 171 -5.38 3.26 4.96
N GLY A 172 -4.88 2.40 4.08
CA GLY A 172 -5.59 1.22 3.58
C GLY A 172 -6.10 0.33 4.71
N LEU A 173 -5.22 -0.03 5.64
CA LEU A 173 -5.54 -0.83 6.83
C LEU A 173 -6.62 -0.16 7.70
N LEU A 174 -6.44 1.11 8.03
CA LEU A 174 -7.36 1.86 8.88
C LEU A 174 -8.74 2.06 8.23
N ARG A 175 -8.78 2.36 6.94
CA ARG A 175 -10.02 2.54 6.18
C ARG A 175 -10.80 1.22 6.07
N ARG A 176 -10.11 0.10 5.78
CA ARG A 176 -10.77 -1.20 5.61
C ARG A 176 -11.23 -1.79 6.95
N SER A 177 -10.49 -1.59 8.03
CA SER A 177 -10.94 -1.99 9.37
C SER A 177 -12.13 -1.16 9.89
N ALA A 178 -12.23 0.13 9.55
CA ALA A 178 -13.41 0.94 9.86
C ALA A 178 -14.68 0.52 9.10
N GLY A 179 -14.52 -0.10 7.92
CA GLY A 179 -15.59 -0.63 7.08
C GLY A 179 -15.86 -2.13 7.26
N ALA A 180 -15.21 -2.80 8.22
CA ALA A 180 -15.10 -4.26 8.30
C ALA A 180 -16.43 -5.03 8.32
N ALA A 181 -17.53 -4.43 8.79
CA ALA A 181 -18.86 -5.03 8.72
C ALA A 181 -19.40 -5.25 7.28
N ARG A 182 -18.69 -4.75 6.25
CA ARG A 182 -19.08 -4.81 4.83
C ARG A 182 -17.99 -5.37 3.90
N LEU A 183 -16.84 -5.79 4.43
CA LEU A 183 -15.69 -6.21 3.63
C LEU A 183 -15.57 -7.74 3.60
N ALA A 184 -15.50 -8.30 2.39
CA ALA A 184 -15.38 -9.73 2.13
C ALA A 184 -14.24 -10.40 2.91
N ASP A 185 -13.16 -9.66 3.18
CA ASP A 185 -11.93 -10.18 3.81
C ASP A 185 -12.14 -10.66 5.26
N PHE A 186 -12.96 -9.96 6.05
CA PHE A 186 -13.26 -10.33 7.44
C PHE A 186 -14.62 -11.03 7.58
N CYS A 187 -15.51 -10.93 6.59
CA CYS A 187 -16.82 -11.58 6.61
C CYS A 187 -16.75 -13.11 6.64
N ALA A 188 -15.66 -13.71 6.15
CA ALA A 188 -15.45 -15.16 6.20
C ALA A 188 -15.14 -15.66 7.64
N ILE A 189 -14.75 -14.77 8.56
CA ILE A 189 -14.52 -15.12 9.97
C ILE A 189 -15.87 -15.24 10.69
N ARG A 190 -16.26 -16.49 10.96
CA ARG A 190 -17.56 -16.84 11.56
C ARG A 190 -17.67 -16.47 13.04
N ASP A 191 -16.56 -16.55 13.78
CA ASP A 191 -16.51 -16.18 15.19
C ASP A 191 -16.42 -14.66 15.32
N ASP A 192 -17.45 -14.06 15.93
CA ASP A 192 -17.57 -12.62 16.09
C ASP A 192 -16.46 -12.02 16.98
N ALA A 193 -16.02 -12.74 18.00
CA ALA A 193 -14.94 -12.29 18.89
C ALA A 193 -13.61 -12.31 18.14
N MET A 194 -13.32 -13.42 17.45
CA MET A 194 -12.11 -13.53 16.62
C MET A 194 -12.09 -12.49 15.50
N ARG A 195 -13.25 -12.23 14.88
CA ARG A 195 -13.37 -11.17 13.86
C ARG A 195 -13.07 -9.79 14.45
N ALA A 196 -13.58 -9.49 15.65
CA ALA A 196 -13.29 -8.25 16.34
C ALA A 196 -11.78 -8.11 16.66
N ASP A 197 -11.14 -9.19 17.07
CA ASP A 197 -9.69 -9.22 17.36
C ASP A 197 -8.85 -8.97 16.09
N CYS A 198 -9.19 -9.62 14.98
CA CYS A 198 -8.51 -9.40 13.69
C CYS A 198 -8.67 -7.95 13.19
N VAL A 199 -9.87 -7.38 13.34
CA VAL A 199 -10.15 -5.97 13.00
C VAL A 199 -9.38 -5.02 13.92
N SER A 200 -9.30 -5.33 15.22
CA SER A 200 -8.54 -4.57 16.20
C SER A 200 -7.04 -4.58 15.85
N HIS A 201 -6.49 -5.75 15.53
CA HIS A 201 -5.10 -5.89 15.08
C HIS A 201 -4.83 -5.05 13.82
N CYS A 202 -5.69 -5.12 12.82
CA CYS A 202 -5.56 -4.32 11.59
C CYS A 202 -5.54 -2.80 11.88
N ARG A 203 -6.34 -2.32 12.84
CA ARG A 203 -6.34 -0.91 13.27
C ARG A 203 -5.05 -0.53 13.98
N THR A 204 -4.62 -1.35 14.94
CA THR A 204 -3.39 -1.12 15.70
C THR A 204 -2.18 -1.06 14.78
N LEU A 205 -2.07 -2.03 13.87
CA LEU A 205 -1.00 -2.09 12.87
C LEU A 205 -1.04 -0.86 11.95
N GLY A 206 -2.21 -0.50 11.41
CA GLY A 206 -2.36 0.68 10.56
C GLY A 206 -1.95 1.97 11.28
N SER A 207 -2.37 2.15 12.53
CA SER A 207 -1.97 3.31 13.34
C SER A 207 -0.47 3.35 13.61
N ALA A 208 0.13 2.20 13.92
CA ALA A 208 1.58 2.10 14.17
C ALA A 208 2.38 2.44 12.91
N LEU A 209 2.00 1.89 11.75
CA LEU A 209 2.67 2.14 10.48
C LEU A 209 2.51 3.58 10.00
N LEU A 210 1.33 4.20 10.17
CA LEU A 210 1.10 5.58 9.76
C LEU A 210 2.07 6.56 10.44
N LEU A 211 2.35 6.33 11.73
CA LEU A 211 3.25 7.17 12.51
C LEU A 211 4.72 6.80 12.30
N ALA A 212 5.00 5.53 12.03
CA ALA A 212 6.35 5.01 11.86
C ALA A 212 6.90 5.17 10.42
N ALA A 213 6.05 5.45 9.43
CA ALA A 213 6.42 5.47 8.01
C ALA A 213 7.72 6.24 7.71
N PRO A 214 7.96 7.47 8.25
CA PRO A 214 9.20 8.21 8.00
C PRO A 214 10.47 7.60 8.61
N HIS A 215 10.33 6.55 9.42
CA HIS A 215 11.40 5.94 10.22
C HIS A 215 11.64 4.46 9.85
N ILE A 216 10.98 3.96 8.81
CA ILE A 216 11.14 2.59 8.32
C ILE A 216 12.00 2.67 7.06
N ALA A 217 13.27 2.26 7.17
CA ALA A 217 14.26 2.45 6.12
C ALA A 217 14.11 1.49 4.93
N ASP A 218 13.63 0.27 5.21
CA ASP A 218 13.61 -0.85 4.26
C ASP A 218 12.55 -1.91 4.64
N ALA A 219 12.40 -2.92 3.78
CA ALA A 219 11.43 -4.00 3.94
C ALA A 219 11.64 -4.80 5.23
N ASP A 220 12.89 -5.04 5.64
CA ASP A 220 13.21 -5.72 6.90
C ASP A 220 12.74 -4.92 8.11
N ALA A 221 12.99 -3.61 8.13
CA ALA A 221 12.50 -2.71 9.18
C ALA A 221 10.97 -2.66 9.20
N LEU A 222 10.31 -2.75 8.05
CA LEU A 222 8.85 -2.84 7.96
C LEU A 222 8.35 -4.15 8.59
N ILE A 223 8.95 -5.29 8.23
CA ILE A 223 8.59 -6.61 8.77
C ILE A 223 8.81 -6.65 10.28
N ALA A 224 9.94 -6.12 10.77
CA ALA A 224 10.22 -6.00 12.19
C ALA A 224 9.14 -5.15 12.91
N ARG A 225 8.70 -4.05 12.28
CA ARG A 225 7.63 -3.21 12.84
C ARG A 225 6.28 -3.92 12.84
N ILE A 226 5.95 -4.68 11.80
CA ILE A 226 4.71 -5.46 11.72
C ILE A 226 4.67 -6.48 12.86
N ARG A 227 5.77 -7.22 13.09
CA ARG A 227 5.88 -8.21 14.18
C ARG A 227 5.75 -7.59 15.58
N GLN A 228 6.19 -6.35 15.75
CA GLN A 228 6.06 -5.63 17.04
C GLN A 228 4.64 -5.14 17.32
N ALA A 229 3.84 -4.91 16.28
CA ALA A 229 2.50 -4.34 16.40
C ALA A 229 1.39 -5.39 16.62
N GLY A 230 1.71 -6.70 16.59
CA GLY A 230 0.78 -7.80 16.87
C GLY A 230 1.24 -9.19 16.44
#